data_AF-A0A5E4I7V1-F1
#
_entry.id   AF-A0A5E4I7V1-F1
#
_cell.length_a   1.000
_cell.length_b   1.000
_cell.length_c   1.000
_cell.angle_alpha   90.00
_cell.angle_beta   90.00
_cell.angle_gamma   90.00
#
_symmetry.space_group_name_H-M   'P 1'
#
loop_
_entity.id
_entity.type
_entity.pdbx_description
1 polymer ?
#
loop_
_entity_poly.entity_id
_entity_poly.type
_entity_poly.pdbx_seq_one_letter_code
_entity_poly.pdbx_strand_id
1 'polypeptide(L)'
;MKSKTSPRKIHVIKVILIAIIIGLIGVNTSFLTNNTSILRSTAADPTVVWNITLTINGSSGASNAVFFGEATNASDNKDIYDMPAPPMPPQFPAIAAWFETPFPVPFNNLIYEYKHYPSNYTEWNLSILWLPAPGNTTSTSITINWDSSQLLKITNLTLFLYENNTILANMLTTNSYSYIVTPNEPLHRFQIISQNQPSNNNSSEQNQIPLPPLFIYFLVIFMVIIIVLVLLYTRRNKSRREFLNEVEEKKTPILRREEEKAEEVVVSAEGYDITPPDKGEVKIKKKKEKAPKEEKTAETKEKPKKSKEKTEKKEKPKETKKSKTVSNRKPSKSHKKHKR
;
A
#
# COMPACT_ATOMS: atom_id res chain seq x y z
N MET A 1 -14.65 -32.50 45.45
CA MET A 1 -14.61 -31.03 45.70
C MET A 1 -14.85 -30.28 44.39
N LYS A 2 -15.84 -29.37 44.32
CA LYS A 2 -16.07 -28.54 43.12
C LYS A 2 -14.95 -27.49 43.03
N SER A 3 -14.04 -27.60 42.05
CA SER A 3 -12.99 -26.59 41.89
C SER A 3 -13.63 -25.24 41.58
N LYS A 4 -13.49 -24.32 42.54
CA LYS A 4 -13.95 -22.94 42.44
C LYS A 4 -13.02 -22.26 41.43
N THR A 5 -13.41 -22.25 40.16
CA THR A 5 -12.72 -21.42 39.17
C THR A 5 -12.81 -19.97 39.63
N SER A 6 -11.66 -19.40 39.98
CA SER A 6 -11.58 -18.04 40.51
C SER A 6 -12.28 -17.07 39.55
N PRO A 7 -13.33 -16.34 40.02
CA PRO A 7 -14.17 -15.50 39.17
C PRO A 7 -13.38 -14.40 38.44
N ARG A 8 -12.16 -14.09 38.93
CA ARG A 8 -11.25 -13.11 38.32
C ARG A 8 -10.72 -13.56 36.95
N LYS A 9 -10.44 -14.85 36.74
CA LYS A 9 -9.88 -15.33 35.46
C LYS A 9 -10.89 -15.32 34.30
N ILE A 10 -12.18 -15.49 34.61
CA ILE A 10 -13.26 -15.46 33.62
C ILE A 10 -13.54 -14.02 33.16
N HIS A 11 -13.35 -13.03 34.05
CA HIS A 11 -13.52 -11.62 33.69
C HIS A 11 -12.45 -11.13 32.72
N VAL A 12 -11.18 -11.49 32.92
CA VAL A 12 -10.07 -11.02 32.06
C VAL A 12 -10.23 -11.50 30.61
N ILE A 13 -10.64 -12.75 30.40
CA ILE A 13 -10.84 -13.30 29.05
C ILE A 13 -12.00 -12.60 28.33
N LYS A 14 -13.10 -12.28 29.02
CA LYS A 14 -14.23 -11.54 28.43
C LYS A 14 -13.85 -10.12 28.04
N VAL A 15 -13.05 -9.43 28.86
CA VAL A 15 -12.60 -8.05 28.58
C VAL A 15 -11.70 -7.99 27.34
N ILE A 16 -10.78 -8.95 27.17
CA ILE A 16 -9.90 -9.02 25.98
C ILE A 16 -10.72 -9.24 24.70
N LEU A 17 -11.75 -10.09 24.76
CA LEU A 17 -12.59 -10.41 23.59
C LEU A 17 -13.45 -9.20 23.16
N ILE A 18 -13.94 -8.40 24.11
CA ILE A 18 -14.66 -7.15 23.82
C ILE A 18 -13.72 -6.09 23.23
N ALA A 19 -12.49 -5.96 23.74
CA ALA A 19 -11.50 -5.01 23.22
C ALA A 19 -11.12 -5.30 21.75
N ILE A 20 -11.03 -6.58 21.36
CA ILE A 20 -10.76 -6.99 19.98
C ILE A 20 -11.94 -6.62 19.06
N ILE A 21 -13.18 -6.79 19.51
CA ILE A 21 -14.38 -6.43 18.74
C ILE A 21 -14.46 -4.91 18.55
N ILE A 22 -14.14 -4.12 19.58
CA ILE A 22 -14.14 -2.64 19.49
C ILE A 22 -13.01 -2.13 18.59
N GLY A 23 -11.82 -2.75 18.64
CA GLY A 23 -10.70 -2.41 17.77
C GLY A 23 -10.95 -2.70 16.28
N LEU A 24 -11.79 -3.68 15.96
CA LEU A 24 -12.19 -4.00 14.58
C LEU A 24 -13.26 -3.06 14.01
N ILE A 25 -14.00 -2.35 14.86
CA ILE A 25 -15.01 -1.36 14.44
C ILE A 25 -14.40 0.06 14.35
N GLY A 26 -13.27 0.31 15.03
CA GLY A 26 -12.70 1.64 15.25
C GLY A 26 -11.78 2.23 14.16
N VAL A 27 -11.67 1.63 12.98
CA VAL A 27 -10.80 2.16 11.90
C VAL A 27 -11.62 2.49 10.66
N ASN A 28 -12.51 3.49 10.75
CA ASN A 28 -12.99 4.26 9.58
C ASN A 28 -13.86 5.47 9.94
N THR A 29 -13.31 6.46 10.67
CA THR A 29 -13.92 7.80 10.72
C THR A 29 -12.86 8.90 10.71
N SER A 30 -12.16 9.04 9.59
CA SER A 30 -11.58 10.33 9.19
C SER A 30 -12.37 10.85 8.00
N PHE A 31 -13.60 11.25 8.30
CA PHE A 31 -14.45 12.05 7.45
C PHE A 31 -14.15 13.54 7.73
N LEU A 32 -14.12 14.32 6.65
CA LEU A 32 -14.54 15.73 6.60
C LEU A 32 -13.59 16.81 7.14
N THR A 33 -12.56 17.13 6.35
CA THR A 33 -12.27 18.55 6.06
C THR A 33 -12.69 18.85 4.62
N ASN A 34 -13.91 19.35 4.47
CA ASN A 34 -14.39 19.95 3.23
C ASN A 34 -13.67 21.28 3.01
N ASN A 35 -12.54 21.24 2.30
CA ASN A 35 -12.20 22.36 1.44
C ASN A 35 -12.98 22.14 0.14
N THR A 36 -14.23 22.58 0.15
CA THR A 36 -15.02 22.75 -1.06
C THR A 36 -14.37 23.86 -1.87
N SER A 37 -13.32 23.52 -2.62
CA SER A 37 -12.97 24.28 -3.82
C SER A 37 -14.23 24.21 -4.68
N ILE A 38 -14.89 25.36 -4.85
CA ILE A 38 -15.98 25.50 -5.81
C ILE A 38 -15.38 25.17 -7.17
N LEU A 39 -15.47 23.91 -7.58
CA LEU A 39 -15.33 23.50 -8.96
C LEU A 39 -16.44 24.25 -9.69
N ARG A 40 -16.02 25.26 -10.45
CA ARG A 40 -16.81 25.79 -11.53
C ARG A 40 -16.88 24.68 -12.59
N SER A 41 -17.68 23.66 -12.32
CA SER A 41 -18.22 22.77 -13.34
C SER A 41 -19.21 23.63 -14.11
N THR A 42 -18.67 24.40 -15.06
CA THR A 42 -19.47 24.89 -16.18
C THR A 42 -20.07 23.67 -16.83
N ALA A 43 -21.41 23.65 -16.88
CA ALA A 43 -22.29 22.72 -17.58
C ALA A 43 -21.56 21.63 -18.38
N ALA A 44 -21.79 20.36 -18.01
CA ALA A 44 -21.30 19.19 -18.74
C ALA A 44 -21.33 19.45 -20.24
N ASP A 45 -20.15 19.69 -20.81
CA ASP A 45 -19.97 19.72 -22.25
C ASP A 45 -20.40 18.33 -22.72
N PRO A 46 -21.44 18.19 -23.56
CA PRO A 46 -21.96 16.88 -23.98
C PRO A 46 -20.93 15.99 -24.67
N THR A 47 -19.70 16.48 -24.86
CA THR A 47 -18.57 15.78 -25.46
C THR A 47 -17.59 15.17 -24.44
N VAL A 48 -17.56 15.63 -23.18
CA VAL A 48 -16.66 15.08 -22.16
C VAL A 48 -17.37 13.91 -21.49
N VAL A 49 -16.83 12.71 -21.70
CA VAL A 49 -17.45 11.48 -21.20
C VAL A 49 -17.16 11.30 -19.72
N TRP A 50 -15.89 11.50 -19.32
CA TRP A 50 -15.49 11.47 -17.93
C TRP A 50 -14.16 12.19 -17.72
N ASN A 51 -13.96 12.69 -16.49
CA ASN A 51 -12.66 13.18 -16.04
C ASN A 51 -12.45 12.90 -14.55
N ILE A 52 -11.18 12.95 -14.14
CA ILE A 52 -10.74 12.87 -12.76
C ILE A 52 -9.83 14.06 -12.48
N THR A 53 -10.00 14.64 -11.30
CA THR A 53 -9.03 15.56 -10.71
C THR A 53 -8.13 14.79 -9.76
N LEU A 54 -6.82 14.85 -9.98
CA LEU A 54 -5.83 14.42 -9.02
C LEU A 54 -5.44 15.61 -8.16
N THR A 55 -5.62 15.50 -6.85
CA THR A 55 -5.15 16.50 -5.87
C THR A 55 -3.94 15.95 -5.15
N ILE A 56 -2.78 16.58 -5.34
CA ILE A 56 -1.50 16.17 -4.76
C ILE A 56 -1.20 17.09 -3.58
N ASN A 57 -1.04 16.51 -2.39
CA ASN A 57 -0.75 17.24 -1.16
C ASN A 57 0.52 16.70 -0.50
N GLY A 58 1.43 17.59 -0.13
CA GLY A 58 2.58 17.26 0.70
C GLY A 58 2.33 17.58 2.15
N SER A 59 2.91 16.80 3.08
CA SER A 59 2.87 17.10 4.52
C SER A 59 3.55 18.43 4.88
N SER A 60 4.32 19.02 3.96
CA SER A 60 4.90 20.37 4.07
C SER A 60 3.91 21.51 3.78
N GLY A 61 2.67 21.21 3.42
CA GLY A 61 1.63 22.19 3.07
C GLY A 61 1.61 22.59 1.59
N ALA A 62 2.59 22.16 0.80
CA ALA A 62 2.58 22.33 -0.65
C ALA A 62 1.51 21.45 -1.31
N SER A 63 0.84 21.97 -2.34
CA SER A 63 -0.21 21.24 -3.07
C SER A 63 -0.21 21.57 -4.56
N ASN A 64 -0.71 20.64 -5.38
CA ASN A 64 -0.98 20.85 -6.80
C ASN A 64 -2.19 20.03 -7.26
N ALA A 65 -2.73 20.32 -8.44
CA ALA A 65 -3.79 19.54 -9.05
C ALA A 65 -3.58 19.38 -10.56
N VAL A 66 -3.87 18.19 -11.08
CA VAL A 66 -3.88 17.90 -12.52
C VAL A 66 -5.17 17.16 -12.89
N PHE A 67 -5.54 17.22 -14.16
CA PHE A 67 -6.81 16.72 -14.67
C PHE A 67 -6.56 15.78 -15.85
N PHE A 68 -7.24 14.63 -15.84
CA PHE A 68 -7.22 13.72 -16.97
C PHE A 68 -8.60 13.14 -17.21
N GLY A 69 -8.82 12.63 -18.42
CA GLY A 69 -10.10 12.02 -18.77
C GLY A 69 -10.17 11.62 -20.23
N GLU A 70 -11.38 11.24 -20.65
CA GLU A 70 -11.65 10.93 -22.05
C GLU A 70 -12.88 11.72 -22.53
N ALA A 71 -12.80 12.19 -23.78
CA ALA A 71 -13.85 12.96 -24.42
C ALA A 71 -14.03 12.49 -25.88
N THR A 72 -15.27 12.49 -26.38
CA THR A 72 -15.58 12.00 -27.74
C THR A 72 -14.98 12.86 -28.85
N ASN A 73 -14.65 14.12 -28.53
CA ASN A 73 -14.05 15.07 -29.46
C ASN A 73 -12.62 15.48 -29.07
N ALA A 74 -12.04 14.83 -28.05
CA ALA A 74 -10.60 14.92 -27.84
C ALA A 74 -9.86 14.06 -28.88
N SER A 75 -8.60 14.38 -29.09
CA SER A 75 -7.66 13.71 -29.98
C SER A 75 -6.49 13.16 -29.17
N ASP A 76 -5.86 12.10 -29.65
CA ASP A 76 -4.58 11.63 -29.09
C ASP A 76 -3.40 12.53 -29.53
N ASN A 77 -3.67 13.50 -30.42
CA ASN A 77 -2.75 14.59 -30.74
C ASN A 77 -3.16 15.86 -29.99
N LYS A 78 -2.27 16.86 -29.98
CA LYS A 78 -2.54 18.15 -29.37
C LYS A 78 -3.87 18.75 -29.85
N ASP A 79 -4.75 19.08 -28.93
CA ASP A 79 -6.04 19.71 -29.21
C ASP A 79 -6.42 20.85 -28.23
N ILE A 80 -7.73 21.14 -28.11
CA ILE A 80 -8.27 22.21 -27.26
C ILE A 80 -8.45 21.79 -25.79
N TYR A 81 -8.41 20.49 -25.50
CA TYR A 81 -8.52 19.92 -24.16
C TYR A 81 -7.14 19.79 -23.49
N ASP A 82 -6.07 19.88 -24.26
CA ASP A 82 -4.71 19.93 -23.74
C ASP A 82 -4.36 21.32 -23.22
N MET A 83 -4.05 21.41 -21.92
CA MET A 83 -3.57 22.64 -21.31
C MET A 83 -2.14 22.46 -20.79
N PRO A 84 -1.16 23.28 -21.23
CA PRO A 84 0.20 23.16 -20.77
C PRO A 84 0.30 23.49 -19.27
N ALA A 85 1.19 22.80 -18.57
CA ALA A 85 1.46 23.08 -17.17
C ALA A 85 1.97 24.53 -17.01
N PRO A 86 1.49 25.26 -15.99
CA PRO A 86 2.00 26.60 -15.72
C PRO A 86 3.49 26.56 -15.35
N PRO A 87 4.21 27.68 -15.48
CA PRO A 87 5.57 27.77 -14.96
C PRO A 87 5.60 27.47 -13.45
N MET A 88 6.75 26.97 -12.99
CA MET A 88 6.98 26.64 -11.59
C MET A 88 6.62 27.81 -10.66
N PRO A 89 5.89 27.58 -9.55
CA PRO A 89 5.65 28.61 -8.56
C PRO A 89 6.97 29.15 -7.97
N PRO A 90 7.06 30.46 -7.67
CA PRO A 90 8.28 31.05 -7.09
C PRO A 90 8.44 30.76 -5.59
N GLN A 91 7.42 30.20 -4.94
CA GLN A 91 7.39 29.96 -3.50
C GLN A 91 7.80 28.52 -3.17
N PHE A 92 8.58 28.33 -2.11
CA PHE A 92 9.02 27.02 -1.62
C PHE A 92 8.57 26.81 -0.17
N PRO A 93 8.24 25.58 0.25
CA PRO A 93 8.22 24.36 -0.56
C PRO A 93 7.09 24.37 -1.60
N ALA A 94 7.28 23.66 -2.70
CA ALA A 94 6.29 23.53 -3.77
C ALA A 94 6.14 22.08 -4.23
N ILE A 95 5.00 21.79 -4.85
CA ILE A 95 4.79 20.57 -5.63
C ILE A 95 4.41 21.02 -7.03
N ALA A 96 5.08 20.46 -8.02
CA ALA A 96 4.69 20.56 -9.42
C ALA A 96 4.22 19.18 -9.89
N ALA A 97 3.11 19.14 -10.63
CA ALA A 97 2.60 17.91 -11.21
C ALA A 97 2.15 18.18 -12.64
N TRP A 98 2.38 17.22 -13.54
CA TRP A 98 1.99 17.31 -14.93
C TRP A 98 1.90 15.92 -15.55
N PHE A 99 1.19 15.82 -16.67
CA PHE A 99 1.27 14.68 -17.56
C PHE A 99 2.31 14.92 -18.65
N GLU A 100 3.14 13.93 -18.90
CA GLU A 100 4.17 13.97 -19.95
C GLU A 100 3.61 13.46 -21.28
N THR A 101 3.83 14.26 -22.33
CA THR A 101 3.38 13.93 -23.68
C THR A 101 4.54 14.04 -24.67
N PRO A 102 4.44 13.39 -25.85
CA PRO A 102 5.41 13.56 -26.92
C PRO A 102 5.25 14.88 -27.68
N PHE A 103 4.35 15.79 -27.26
CA PHE A 103 4.10 17.04 -27.95
C PHE A 103 5.28 18.01 -27.82
N PRO A 104 5.47 18.93 -28.79
CA PRO A 104 6.49 19.97 -28.66
C PRO A 104 6.14 20.96 -27.53
N VAL A 105 7.18 21.62 -26.99
CA VAL A 105 7.04 22.72 -26.03
C VAL A 105 6.06 23.79 -26.57
N PRO A 106 5.12 24.30 -25.75
CA PRO A 106 4.98 24.09 -24.29
C PRO A 106 4.10 22.90 -23.87
N PHE A 107 3.64 22.06 -24.81
CA PHE A 107 2.63 21.02 -24.55
C PHE A 107 3.23 19.67 -24.15
N ASN A 108 4.56 19.57 -24.04
CA ASN A 108 5.24 18.36 -23.55
C ASN A 108 4.89 18.01 -22.09
N ASN A 109 4.42 19.01 -21.32
CA ASN A 109 3.95 18.87 -19.95
C ASN A 109 2.55 19.48 -19.85
N LEU A 110 1.53 18.70 -19.51
CA LEU A 110 0.13 19.15 -19.44
C LEU A 110 -0.41 19.13 -18.01
N ILE A 111 -1.24 20.10 -17.66
CA ILE A 111 -2.07 20.08 -16.43
C ILE A 111 -3.47 19.51 -16.70
N TYR A 112 -3.91 19.52 -17.96
CA TYR A 112 -5.13 18.88 -18.46
C TYR A 112 -4.73 18.01 -19.65
N GLU A 113 -4.96 16.71 -19.57
CA GLU A 113 -4.74 15.76 -20.68
C GLU A 113 -5.99 14.92 -20.88
N TYR A 114 -6.72 15.19 -21.97
CA TYR A 114 -7.85 14.37 -22.38
C TYR A 114 -7.46 13.53 -23.58
N LYS A 115 -7.91 12.28 -23.61
CA LYS A 115 -7.69 11.38 -24.74
C LYS A 115 -9.00 11.04 -25.42
N HIS A 116 -8.90 10.50 -26.62
CA HIS A 116 -10.08 10.19 -27.41
C HIS A 116 -10.95 9.11 -26.74
N TYR A 117 -12.25 9.36 -26.64
CA TYR A 117 -13.25 8.35 -26.25
C TYR A 117 -14.05 7.85 -27.49
N PRO A 118 -14.35 6.54 -27.61
CA PRO A 118 -13.96 5.45 -26.72
C PRO A 118 -12.58 4.91 -27.06
N SER A 119 -11.86 4.47 -26.03
CA SER A 119 -10.62 3.72 -26.19
C SER A 119 -10.69 2.39 -25.43
N ASN A 120 -10.02 1.37 -25.95
CA ASN A 120 -9.87 0.08 -25.26
C ASN A 120 -8.70 0.09 -24.27
N TYR A 121 -7.72 0.97 -24.50
CA TYR A 121 -6.52 1.12 -23.69
C TYR A 121 -6.07 2.56 -23.74
N THR A 122 -5.95 3.19 -22.58
CA THR A 122 -5.54 4.59 -22.48
C THR A 122 -4.54 4.73 -21.35
N GLU A 123 -3.47 5.47 -21.59
CA GLU A 123 -2.37 5.63 -20.64
C GLU A 123 -1.99 7.11 -20.49
N TRP A 124 -1.93 7.57 -19.24
CA TRP A 124 -1.45 8.90 -18.87
C TRP A 124 -0.16 8.79 -18.06
N ASN A 125 0.87 9.54 -18.44
CA ASN A 125 2.18 9.51 -17.79
C ASN A 125 2.30 10.65 -16.78
N LEU A 126 1.96 10.40 -15.52
CA LEU A 126 1.96 11.40 -14.46
C LEU A 126 3.37 11.58 -13.87
N SER A 127 3.85 12.82 -13.81
CA SER A 127 5.06 13.20 -13.10
C SER A 127 4.73 14.13 -11.93
N ILE A 128 5.33 13.88 -10.77
CA ILE A 128 5.18 14.69 -9.57
C ILE A 128 6.57 15.06 -9.06
N LEU A 129 6.87 16.35 -9.04
CA LEU A 129 8.12 16.93 -8.55
C LEU A 129 7.87 17.66 -7.23
N TRP A 130 8.59 17.27 -6.20
CA TRP A 130 8.65 18.01 -4.94
C TRP A 130 9.83 18.96 -4.91
N LEU A 131 9.58 20.20 -4.53
CA LEU A 131 10.59 21.21 -4.35
C LEU A 131 10.69 21.58 -2.86
N PRO A 132 11.67 21.04 -2.13
CA PRO A 132 11.85 21.38 -0.73
C PRO A 132 12.19 22.87 -0.53
N ALA A 133 11.91 23.39 0.66
CA ALA A 133 12.45 24.67 1.08
C ALA A 133 14.00 24.63 1.09
N PRO A 134 14.70 25.73 0.76
CA PRO A 134 16.15 25.78 0.81
C PRO A 134 16.70 25.30 2.16
N GLY A 135 17.66 24.37 2.13
CA GLY A 135 18.27 23.79 3.33
C GLY A 135 17.47 22.66 3.99
N ASN A 136 16.29 22.30 3.46
CA ASN A 136 15.54 21.15 3.97
C ASN A 136 16.16 19.83 3.48
N THR A 137 16.58 18.99 4.42
CA THR A 137 17.14 17.65 4.18
C THR A 137 16.19 16.52 4.60
N THR A 138 15.03 16.86 5.15
CA THR A 138 14.05 15.89 5.64
C THR A 138 13.15 15.39 4.52
N SER A 139 12.85 14.10 4.52
CA SER A 139 11.84 13.52 3.62
C SER A 139 10.44 14.05 3.95
N THR A 140 9.57 14.16 2.96
CA THR A 140 8.16 14.52 3.15
C THR A 140 7.26 13.41 2.63
N SER A 141 6.06 13.27 3.18
CA SER A 141 5.03 12.42 2.58
C SER A 141 4.26 13.22 1.53
N ILE A 142 3.98 12.59 0.40
CA ILE A 142 3.09 13.10 -0.64
C ILE A 142 1.91 12.14 -0.77
N THR A 143 0.71 12.71 -0.79
CA THR A 143 -0.54 12.00 -0.99
C THR A 143 -1.21 12.49 -2.28
N ILE A 144 -1.48 11.55 -3.18
CA ILE A 144 -2.30 11.75 -4.37
C ILE A 144 -3.72 11.35 -3.99
N ASN A 145 -4.68 12.24 -4.16
CA ASN A 145 -6.10 11.99 -3.91
C ASN A 145 -6.88 12.13 -5.21
N TRP A 146 -7.95 11.35 -5.37
CA TRP A 146 -8.86 11.42 -6.51
C TRP A 146 -10.28 11.04 -6.11
N ASP A 147 -11.25 11.50 -6.89
CA ASP A 147 -12.65 11.10 -6.77
C ASP A 147 -13.09 10.37 -8.04
N SER A 148 -13.44 9.08 -7.88
CA SER A 148 -13.92 8.21 -8.95
C SER A 148 -15.44 8.08 -8.96
N SER A 149 -16.17 8.88 -8.18
CA SER A 149 -17.64 8.85 -8.11
C SER A 149 -18.32 9.01 -9.48
N GLN A 150 -17.70 9.78 -10.39
CA GLN A 150 -18.21 9.97 -11.75
C GLN A 150 -17.97 8.77 -12.67
N LEU A 151 -16.96 7.95 -12.39
CA LEU A 151 -16.61 6.78 -13.21
C LEU A 151 -17.50 5.56 -12.99
N LEU A 152 -18.20 5.49 -11.85
CA LEU A 152 -19.07 4.36 -11.51
C LEU A 152 -20.23 4.17 -12.51
N LYS A 153 -20.46 5.14 -13.40
CA LYS A 153 -21.47 5.08 -14.46
C LYS A 153 -20.98 4.38 -15.73
N ILE A 154 -19.67 4.20 -15.89
CA ILE A 154 -19.06 3.55 -17.06
C ILE A 154 -18.86 2.08 -16.72
N THR A 155 -19.72 1.23 -17.28
CA THR A 155 -19.62 -0.22 -17.11
C THR A 155 -18.34 -0.74 -17.76
N ASN A 156 -17.66 -1.70 -17.10
CA ASN A 156 -16.48 -2.40 -17.61
C ASN A 156 -15.19 -1.56 -17.74
N LEU A 157 -15.17 -0.37 -17.16
CA LEU A 157 -13.95 0.42 -17.00
C LEU A 157 -13.09 -0.17 -15.90
N THR A 158 -11.79 -0.30 -16.15
CA THR A 158 -10.77 -0.49 -15.12
C THR A 158 -9.86 0.73 -15.12
N LEU A 159 -9.42 1.15 -13.93
CA LEU A 159 -8.52 2.29 -13.78
C LEU A 159 -7.51 2.03 -12.66
N PHE A 160 -6.24 1.97 -13.01
CA PHE A 160 -5.17 1.62 -12.08
C PHE A 160 -4.03 2.64 -12.14
N LEU A 161 -3.46 2.91 -10.96
CA LEU A 161 -2.23 3.67 -10.78
C LEU A 161 -1.06 2.70 -10.70
N TYR A 162 -0.02 2.95 -11.49
CA TYR A 162 1.19 2.15 -11.58
C TYR A 162 2.44 2.96 -11.28
N GLU A 163 3.46 2.27 -10.79
CA GLU A 163 4.85 2.75 -10.75
C GLU A 163 5.75 1.58 -11.15
N ASN A 164 6.63 1.78 -12.14
CA ASN A 164 7.55 0.76 -12.63
C ASN A 164 6.86 -0.58 -12.95
N ASN A 165 5.74 -0.54 -13.69
CA ASN A 165 4.88 -1.70 -14.02
C ASN A 165 4.25 -2.44 -12.83
N THR A 166 4.33 -1.88 -11.61
CA THR A 166 3.69 -2.44 -10.42
C THR A 166 2.38 -1.70 -10.15
N ILE A 167 1.28 -2.43 -9.94
CA ILE A 167 -0.01 -1.83 -9.56
C ILE A 167 0.12 -1.31 -8.13
N LEU A 168 -0.08 0.00 -7.95
CA LEU A 168 -0.08 0.66 -6.65
C LEU A 168 -1.49 0.78 -6.07
N ALA A 169 -2.46 1.13 -6.92
CA ALA A 169 -3.83 1.36 -6.48
C ALA A 169 -4.85 1.07 -7.60
N ASN A 170 -6.00 0.52 -7.22
CA ASN A 170 -7.19 0.53 -8.05
C ASN A 170 -7.99 1.80 -7.78
N MET A 171 -7.93 2.73 -8.72
CA MET A 171 -8.48 4.09 -8.57
C MET A 171 -10.02 4.12 -8.56
N LEU A 172 -10.69 3.01 -8.91
CA LEU A 172 -12.15 2.89 -8.80
C LEU A 172 -12.60 2.47 -7.39
N THR A 173 -11.73 1.81 -6.63
CA THR A 173 -12.07 1.27 -5.29
C THR A 173 -11.38 2.00 -4.14
N THR A 174 -10.29 2.71 -4.42
CA THR A 174 -9.62 3.59 -3.47
C THR A 174 -9.69 5.03 -3.96
N ASN A 175 -9.43 5.99 -3.07
CA ASN A 175 -9.51 7.42 -3.36
C ASN A 175 -8.17 8.14 -3.13
N SER A 176 -7.13 7.42 -2.73
CA SER A 176 -5.84 7.99 -2.41
C SER A 176 -4.70 6.98 -2.47
N TYR A 177 -3.48 7.50 -2.66
CA TYR A 177 -2.21 6.80 -2.55
C TYR A 177 -1.18 7.74 -1.93
N SER A 178 -0.35 7.25 -1.00
CA SER A 178 0.70 8.05 -0.37
C SER A 178 2.06 7.38 -0.48
N TYR A 179 3.09 8.19 -0.69
CA TYR A 179 4.49 7.75 -0.73
C TYR A 179 5.38 8.77 -0.01
N ILE A 180 6.64 8.39 0.22
CA ILE A 180 7.64 9.25 0.84
C ILE A 180 8.61 9.72 -0.25
N VAL A 181 8.86 11.01 -0.31
CA VAL A 181 9.83 11.62 -1.22
C VAL A 181 10.99 12.21 -0.42
N THR A 182 12.21 12.08 -0.96
CA THR A 182 13.42 12.63 -0.35
C THR A 182 13.94 13.82 -1.15
N PRO A 183 14.69 14.76 -0.55
CA PRO A 183 15.27 15.88 -1.29
C PRO A 183 16.23 15.48 -2.42
N ASN A 184 16.84 14.29 -2.32
CA ASN A 184 17.77 13.76 -3.32
C ASN A 184 17.06 13.11 -4.52
N GLU A 185 15.82 12.65 -4.31
CA GLU A 185 14.98 12.03 -5.35
C GLU A 185 13.60 12.71 -5.37
N PRO A 186 13.55 14.00 -5.77
CA PRO A 186 12.34 14.81 -5.66
C PRO A 186 11.26 14.48 -6.70
N LEU A 187 11.62 13.80 -7.79
CA LEU A 187 10.75 13.50 -8.92
C LEU A 187 10.28 12.05 -8.86
N HIS A 188 8.98 11.83 -8.85
CA HIS A 188 8.35 10.52 -8.99
C HIS A 188 7.50 10.46 -10.27
N ARG A 189 7.42 9.26 -10.85
CA ARG A 189 6.78 8.99 -12.14
C ARG A 189 5.79 7.85 -11.97
N PHE A 190 4.58 8.09 -12.41
CA PHE A 190 3.48 7.13 -12.35
C PHE A 190 2.86 6.97 -13.74
N GLN A 191 2.21 5.83 -13.94
CA GLN A 191 1.34 5.61 -15.09
C GLN A 191 -0.08 5.40 -14.58
N ILE A 192 -1.04 6.06 -15.21
CA ILE A 192 -2.45 5.79 -14.99
C ILE A 192 -2.94 5.08 -16.24
N ILE A 193 -3.48 3.88 -16.07
CA ILE A 193 -3.95 3.06 -17.19
C ILE A 193 -5.43 2.80 -17.03
N SER A 194 -6.17 3.17 -18.07
CA SER A 194 -7.58 2.83 -18.27
C SER A 194 -7.69 1.70 -19.29
N GLN A 195 -8.54 0.72 -19.02
CA GLN A 195 -8.93 -0.28 -20.01
C GLN A 195 -10.43 -0.49 -19.95
N ASN A 196 -11.09 -0.42 -21.11
CA ASN A 196 -12.46 -0.88 -21.27
C ASN A 196 -12.41 -2.36 -21.62
N GLN A 197 -12.89 -3.22 -20.72
CA GLN A 197 -13.07 -4.63 -21.05
C GLN A 197 -14.15 -4.72 -22.13
N PRO A 198 -13.86 -5.31 -23.31
CA PRO A 198 -14.89 -5.51 -24.31
C PRO A 198 -16.00 -6.34 -23.65
N SER A 199 -17.24 -5.84 -23.69
CA SER A 199 -18.39 -6.62 -23.28
C SER A 199 -18.43 -7.85 -24.19
N ASN A 200 -17.90 -8.98 -23.73
CA ASN A 200 -18.06 -10.26 -24.40
C ASN A 200 -19.55 -10.62 -24.31
N ASN A 201 -20.35 -10.05 -25.22
CA ASN A 201 -21.78 -10.34 -25.37
C ASN A 201 -22.02 -11.73 -25.99
N ASN A 202 -21.06 -12.65 -25.85
CA ASN A 202 -21.32 -14.07 -26.06
C ASN A 202 -22.04 -14.58 -24.81
N SER A 203 -23.34 -14.30 -24.77
CA SER A 203 -24.34 -14.97 -23.95
C SER A 203 -24.38 -16.46 -24.32
N SER A 204 -23.40 -17.21 -23.82
CA SER A 204 -23.64 -18.57 -23.37
C SER A 204 -23.78 -18.48 -21.86
N GLU A 205 -25.01 -18.62 -21.36
CA GLU A 205 -25.30 -18.85 -19.96
C GLU A 205 -24.45 -20.02 -19.45
N GLN A 206 -23.31 -19.71 -18.84
CA GLN A 206 -22.75 -20.57 -17.81
C GLN A 206 -22.86 -19.80 -16.52
N ASN A 207 -23.70 -20.33 -15.64
CA ASN A 207 -23.83 -20.01 -14.22
C ASN A 207 -22.44 -20.02 -13.55
N GLN A 208 -21.65 -18.96 -13.72
CA GLN A 208 -20.51 -18.72 -12.87
C GLN A 208 -21.04 -17.98 -11.64
N ILE A 209 -21.26 -18.77 -10.60
CA ILE A 209 -21.46 -18.28 -9.23
C ILE A 209 -20.30 -17.32 -8.96
N PRO A 210 -20.55 -16.04 -8.60
CA PRO A 210 -19.48 -15.08 -8.34
C PRO A 210 -18.60 -15.65 -7.23
N LEU A 211 -17.36 -15.99 -7.57
CA LEU A 211 -16.38 -16.43 -6.60
C LEU A 211 -16.19 -15.28 -5.60
N PRO A 212 -16.50 -15.48 -4.30
CA PRO A 212 -16.32 -14.42 -3.32
C PRO A 212 -14.86 -13.97 -3.32
N PRO A 213 -14.57 -12.68 -3.09
CA PRO A 213 -13.22 -12.14 -3.13
C PRO A 213 -12.30 -12.99 -2.25
N LEU A 214 -11.10 -13.32 -2.76
CA LEU A 214 -10.11 -14.18 -2.09
C LEU A 214 -9.87 -13.81 -0.61
N PHE A 215 -10.05 -12.54 -0.26
CA PHE A 215 -10.00 -12.03 1.11
C PHE A 215 -10.99 -12.70 2.08
N ILE A 216 -12.19 -13.08 1.63
CA ILE A 216 -13.17 -13.81 2.46
C ILE A 216 -12.62 -15.20 2.81
N TYR A 217 -11.94 -15.87 1.88
CA TYR A 217 -11.30 -17.16 2.17
C TYR A 217 -10.16 -17.00 3.18
N PHE A 218 -9.34 -15.95 3.06
CA PHE A 218 -8.30 -15.66 4.07
C PHE A 218 -8.89 -15.38 5.45
N LEU A 219 -9.99 -14.61 5.55
CA LEU A 219 -10.68 -14.37 6.81
C LEU A 219 -11.25 -15.65 7.43
N VAL A 220 -11.87 -16.52 6.62
CA VAL A 220 -12.40 -17.79 7.09
C VAL A 220 -11.27 -18.71 7.56
N ILE A 221 -10.18 -18.83 6.79
CA ILE A 221 -9.01 -19.63 7.18
C ILE A 221 -8.41 -19.09 8.49
N PHE A 222 -8.26 -17.77 8.61
CA PHE A 222 -7.74 -17.13 9.81
C PHE A 222 -8.62 -17.39 11.03
N MET A 223 -9.95 -17.31 10.89
CA MET A 223 -10.90 -17.64 11.95
C MET A 223 -10.82 -19.12 12.36
N VAL A 224 -10.70 -20.03 11.40
CA VAL A 224 -10.53 -21.47 11.69
C VAL A 224 -9.23 -21.72 12.45
N ILE A 225 -8.12 -21.09 12.06
CA ILE A 225 -6.83 -21.20 12.77
C ILE A 225 -6.98 -20.72 14.22
N ILE A 226 -7.63 -19.57 14.46
CA ILE A 226 -7.88 -19.06 15.82
C ILE A 226 -8.70 -20.07 16.64
N ILE A 227 -9.77 -20.62 16.07
CA ILE A 227 -10.61 -21.61 16.75
C ILE A 227 -9.79 -22.86 17.13
N VAL A 228 -8.97 -23.38 16.21
CA VAL A 228 -8.11 -24.53 16.48
C VAL A 228 -7.10 -24.23 17.59
N LEU A 229 -6.48 -23.05 17.58
CA LEU A 229 -5.55 -22.64 18.63
C LEU A 229 -6.24 -22.55 20.00
N VAL A 230 -7.47 -22.03 20.06
CA VAL A 230 -8.27 -21.98 21.29
C VAL A 230 -8.63 -23.38 21.80
N LEU A 231 -8.99 -24.31 20.89
CA LEU A 231 -9.28 -25.71 21.25
C LEU A 231 -8.04 -26.44 21.78
N LEU A 232 -6.87 -26.25 21.15
CA LEU A 232 -5.62 -26.83 21.63
C LEU A 232 -5.22 -26.26 23.00
N TYR A 233 -5.38 -24.95 23.19
CA TYR A 233 -5.09 -24.28 24.45
C TYR A 233 -5.98 -24.81 25.59
N THR A 234 -7.28 -24.97 25.35
CA THR A 234 -8.23 -25.50 26.35
C THR A 234 -7.97 -26.97 26.67
N ARG A 235 -7.65 -27.81 25.67
CA ARG A 235 -7.30 -29.22 25.88
C ARG A 235 -6.05 -29.39 26.75
N ARG A 236 -4.99 -28.61 26.48
CA ARG A 236 -3.75 -28.67 27.28
C ARG A 236 -3.97 -28.28 28.74
N ASN A 237 -4.84 -27.30 28.99
CA ASN A 237 -5.16 -26.86 30.35
C ASN A 237 -6.04 -27.85 31.12
N LYS A 238 -6.87 -28.66 30.45
CA LYS A 238 -7.66 -29.72 31.10
C LYS A 238 -6.75 -30.85 31.62
N SER A 239 -5.81 -31.31 30.80
CA SER A 239 -4.83 -32.35 31.20
C SER A 239 -4.00 -31.95 32.42
N ARG A 240 -3.60 -30.67 32.53
CA ARG A 240 -2.87 -30.18 33.70
C ARG A 240 -3.67 -30.22 35.01
N ARG A 241 -5.00 -30.07 34.94
CA ARG A 241 -5.86 -30.13 36.14
C ARG A 241 -6.06 -31.57 36.63
N GLU A 242 -6.20 -32.52 35.71
CA GLU A 242 -6.31 -33.94 36.04
C GLU A 242 -5.03 -34.45 36.69
N PHE A 243 -3.85 -34.07 36.18
CA PHE A 243 -2.57 -34.44 36.77
C PHE A 243 -2.37 -33.83 38.18
N LEU A 244 -2.82 -32.60 38.43
CA LEU A 244 -2.74 -32.00 39.77
C LEU A 244 -3.62 -32.74 40.79
N ASN A 245 -4.83 -33.13 40.39
CA ASN A 245 -5.74 -33.85 41.28
C ASN A 245 -5.21 -35.26 41.62
N GLU A 246 -4.60 -35.96 40.66
CA GLU A 246 -4.00 -37.28 40.92
C GLU A 246 -2.81 -37.20 41.88
N VAL A 247 -2.03 -36.11 41.81
CA VAL A 247 -0.91 -35.85 42.74
C VAL A 247 -1.41 -35.50 44.15
N GLU A 248 -2.53 -34.78 44.28
CA GLU A 248 -3.13 -34.49 45.59
C GLU A 248 -3.77 -35.73 46.23
N GLU A 249 -4.50 -36.56 45.48
CA GLU A 249 -5.13 -37.78 46.01
C GLU A 249 -4.09 -38.80 46.51
N LYS A 250 -2.93 -38.91 45.85
CA LYS A 250 -1.84 -39.80 46.30
C LYS A 250 -1.11 -39.30 47.56
N LYS A 251 -1.28 -38.05 47.98
CA LYS A 251 -0.60 -37.48 49.17
C LYS A 251 -1.41 -37.55 50.47
N THR A 252 -2.64 -38.05 50.43
CA THR A 252 -3.44 -38.31 51.64
C THR A 252 -3.97 -39.75 51.57
N PRO A 253 -3.35 -40.73 52.26
CA PRO A 253 -3.53 -40.85 53.71
C PRO A 253 -2.36 -41.58 54.43
N ILE A 254 -1.43 -40.84 55.06
CA ILE A 254 -0.50 -41.44 56.06
C ILE A 254 -0.77 -40.90 57.47
N LEU A 255 -1.43 -39.74 57.61
CA LEU A 255 -1.69 -39.10 58.91
C LEU A 255 -2.99 -39.56 59.61
N ARG A 256 -3.47 -40.78 59.38
CA ARG A 256 -4.64 -41.31 60.12
C ARG A 256 -4.48 -42.74 60.62
N ARG A 257 -3.25 -43.23 60.73
CA ARG A 257 -2.93 -44.59 61.21
C ARG A 257 -1.79 -44.60 62.25
N GLU A 258 -1.78 -43.63 63.15
CA GLU A 258 -0.88 -43.62 64.33
C GLU A 258 -1.62 -43.42 65.67
N GLU A 259 -2.90 -43.82 65.73
CA GLU A 259 -3.63 -43.97 67.00
C GLU A 259 -4.23 -45.38 67.09
N GLU A 260 -3.41 -46.42 66.89
CA GLU A 260 -3.73 -47.75 67.45
C GLU A 260 -2.52 -48.69 67.38
N LYS A 261 -2.00 -49.00 68.58
CA LYS A 261 -1.27 -50.20 69.00
C LYS A 261 0.17 -50.44 68.52
N ALA A 262 1.09 -50.32 69.49
CA ALA A 262 2.04 -51.34 69.97
C ALA A 262 3.13 -50.58 70.77
N GLU A 263 3.15 -50.54 72.10
CA GLU A 263 3.30 -51.61 73.08
C GLU A 263 4.49 -52.56 72.79
N GLU A 264 5.43 -52.58 73.74
CA GLU A 264 6.45 -53.61 74.03
C GLU A 264 7.80 -53.53 73.26
N VAL A 265 8.87 -52.96 73.87
CA VAL A 265 9.99 -53.59 74.65
C VAL A 265 11.25 -53.84 73.79
N VAL A 266 12.35 -53.07 73.92
CA VAL A 266 13.54 -53.16 74.84
C VAL A 266 14.81 -53.63 74.08
N VAL A 267 15.97 -53.08 74.48
CA VAL A 267 17.40 -53.44 74.19
C VAL A 267 17.92 -53.03 72.79
N SER A 268 18.79 -52.01 72.63
CA SER A 268 20.21 -51.81 73.03
C SER A 268 21.24 -52.39 72.05
N ALA A 269 22.29 -51.58 71.82
CA ALA A 269 23.60 -51.88 71.21
C ALA A 269 23.58 -52.26 69.72
N GLU A 270 24.56 -51.98 68.87
CA GLU A 270 25.89 -51.37 68.94
C GLU A 270 26.23 -50.97 67.48
N GLY A 271 27.15 -50.01 67.30
CA GLY A 271 27.39 -49.37 66.01
C GLY A 271 28.19 -50.19 65.00
N TYR A 272 28.23 -49.70 63.74
CA TYR A 272 29.35 -49.86 62.82
C TYR A 272 29.40 -48.70 61.80
N ASP A 273 30.57 -48.08 61.72
CA ASP A 273 31.07 -47.24 60.63
C ASP A 273 31.50 -48.11 59.44
N ILE A 274 31.15 -47.72 58.20
CA ILE A 274 31.96 -48.05 57.01
C ILE A 274 31.92 -46.89 56.00
N THR A 275 33.11 -46.43 55.64
CA THR A 275 33.52 -45.39 54.68
C THR A 275 33.48 -45.87 53.20
N PRO A 276 33.67 -44.98 52.19
CA PRO A 276 33.23 -45.17 50.80
C PRO A 276 34.30 -45.76 49.86
N PRO A 277 33.96 -46.01 48.58
CA PRO A 277 34.94 -45.94 47.50
C PRO A 277 34.51 -45.06 46.32
N ASP A 278 35.26 -43.97 46.14
CA ASP A 278 36.12 -43.63 45.00
C ASP A 278 35.73 -43.93 43.52
N LYS A 279 35.95 -42.88 42.70
CA LYS A 279 36.33 -42.85 41.27
C LYS A 279 35.36 -43.30 40.16
N GLY A 280 34.99 -42.32 39.33
CA GLY A 280 34.55 -42.53 37.95
C GLY A 280 34.34 -41.22 37.18
N GLU A 281 35.39 -40.69 36.54
CA GLU A 281 35.30 -39.57 35.58
C GLU A 281 34.53 -39.97 34.32
N VAL A 282 33.56 -39.15 33.89
CA VAL A 282 32.90 -39.29 32.57
C VAL A 282 33.07 -38.01 31.76
N LYS A 283 33.85 -38.10 30.68
CA LYS A 283 34.08 -37.06 29.66
C LYS A 283 32.90 -36.98 28.69
N ILE A 284 32.22 -35.83 28.62
CA ILE A 284 31.18 -35.57 27.60
C ILE A 284 31.81 -34.80 26.43
N LYS A 285 31.91 -35.47 25.28
CA LYS A 285 32.35 -34.89 24.00
C LYS A 285 31.25 -34.04 23.37
N LYS A 286 31.58 -32.77 23.09
CA LYS A 286 30.77 -31.78 22.36
C LYS A 286 30.77 -32.09 20.86
N LYS A 287 29.60 -32.32 20.26
CA LYS A 287 29.42 -32.59 18.83
C LYS A 287 29.36 -31.25 18.08
N LYS A 288 30.23 -31.09 17.08
CA LYS A 288 30.42 -29.90 16.24
C LYS A 288 29.42 -29.94 15.08
N GLU A 289 28.56 -28.92 14.99
CA GLU A 289 27.60 -28.72 13.90
C GLU A 289 28.29 -28.10 12.68
N LYS A 290 27.98 -28.62 11.50
CA LYS A 290 28.57 -28.22 10.20
C LYS A 290 27.70 -27.13 9.57
N ALA A 291 28.35 -26.06 9.11
CA ALA A 291 27.75 -25.02 8.29
C ALA A 291 27.30 -25.55 6.92
N PRO A 292 26.20 -25.03 6.34
CA PRO A 292 25.78 -25.34 4.98
C PRO A 292 26.65 -24.60 3.94
N LYS A 293 26.94 -25.34 2.86
CA LYS A 293 27.73 -24.96 1.69
C LYS A 293 26.98 -23.94 0.82
N GLU A 294 27.73 -22.95 0.35
CA GLU A 294 27.41 -22.07 -0.77
C GLU A 294 27.15 -22.88 -2.05
N GLU A 295 26.04 -22.57 -2.71
CA GLU A 295 25.67 -23.09 -4.01
C GLU A 295 26.11 -22.06 -5.08
N LYS A 296 27.15 -22.42 -5.84
CA LYS A 296 27.61 -21.68 -7.02
C LYS A 296 26.70 -22.00 -8.20
N THR A 297 25.91 -21.04 -8.64
CA THR A 297 25.21 -21.10 -9.93
C THR A 297 26.12 -20.60 -11.04
N ALA A 298 26.19 -21.36 -12.12
CA ALA A 298 27.11 -21.20 -13.22
C ALA A 298 26.76 -20.02 -14.13
N GLU A 299 27.79 -19.22 -14.39
CA GLU A 299 27.90 -18.13 -15.35
C GLU A 299 27.80 -18.71 -16.78
N THR A 300 26.69 -18.43 -17.48
CA THR A 300 26.57 -18.71 -18.92
C THR A 300 26.97 -17.46 -19.69
N LYS A 301 28.17 -17.49 -20.27
CA LYS A 301 28.68 -16.50 -21.22
C LYS A 301 27.99 -16.67 -22.57
N GLU A 302 27.07 -15.79 -22.91
CA GLU A 302 26.61 -15.61 -24.29
C GLU A 302 27.28 -14.39 -24.93
N LYS A 303 27.92 -14.62 -26.07
CA LYS A 303 28.63 -13.63 -26.90
C LYS A 303 27.64 -12.68 -27.57
N PRO A 304 27.93 -11.37 -27.69
CA PRO A 304 27.13 -10.47 -28.49
C PRO A 304 27.41 -10.68 -29.98
N LYS A 305 26.39 -11.10 -30.74
CA LYS A 305 26.39 -11.02 -32.20
C LYS A 305 26.13 -9.58 -32.62
N LYS A 306 27.16 -9.01 -33.24
CA LYS A 306 27.23 -7.71 -33.89
C LYS A 306 26.57 -7.82 -35.28
N SER A 307 25.35 -7.32 -35.45
CA SER A 307 24.77 -6.95 -36.75
C SER A 307 24.69 -5.42 -36.77
N LYS A 308 25.61 -4.71 -37.44
CA LYS A 308 25.52 -4.33 -38.86
C LYS A 308 24.10 -3.93 -39.25
N GLU A 309 23.76 -2.68 -38.97
CA GLU A 309 22.86 -1.93 -39.85
C GLU A 309 23.57 -0.67 -40.33
N LYS A 310 23.48 -0.51 -41.65
CA LYS A 310 24.29 0.33 -42.51
C LYS A 310 23.30 1.28 -43.17
N THR A 311 23.44 2.57 -42.84
CA THR A 311 23.36 3.70 -43.78
C THR A 311 22.05 3.92 -44.54
N GLU A 312 21.32 4.97 -44.18
CA GLU A 312 20.72 5.92 -45.13
C GLU A 312 20.47 7.28 -44.44
N LYS A 313 21.33 8.28 -44.70
CA LYS A 313 21.14 9.36 -45.69
C LYS A 313 20.14 10.42 -45.22
N LYS A 314 20.60 11.32 -44.34
CA LYS A 314 19.88 12.57 -44.00
C LYS A 314 20.31 13.65 -45.00
N GLU A 315 19.36 14.04 -45.84
CA GLU A 315 19.46 15.19 -46.74
C GLU A 315 19.65 16.50 -45.98
N LYS A 316 20.37 17.42 -46.62
CA LYS A 316 20.56 18.82 -46.23
C LYS A 316 19.22 19.57 -46.09
N PRO A 317 19.08 20.48 -45.12
CA PRO A 317 18.04 21.50 -45.17
C PRO A 317 18.44 22.58 -46.19
N LYS A 318 17.53 22.87 -47.13
CA LYS A 318 17.59 24.06 -47.98
C LYS A 318 17.23 25.28 -47.13
N GLU A 319 18.15 26.23 -47.08
CA GLU A 319 17.88 27.61 -46.69
C GLU A 319 16.70 28.18 -47.46
N THR A 320 15.78 28.88 -46.79
CA THR A 320 15.06 29.98 -47.43
C THR A 320 14.71 31.07 -46.42
N LYS A 321 15.53 32.12 -46.47
CA LYS A 321 15.22 33.56 -46.44
C LYS A 321 14.14 34.08 -45.47
N LYS A 322 14.66 34.82 -44.48
CA LYS A 322 14.26 36.19 -44.09
C LYS A 322 13.09 36.80 -44.88
N SER A 323 12.02 37.17 -44.18
CA SER A 323 11.35 38.44 -44.45
C SER A 323 11.11 39.19 -43.13
N LYS A 324 11.71 40.38 -43.06
CA LYS A 324 11.42 41.42 -42.08
C LYS A 324 10.10 42.05 -42.52
N THR A 325 9.15 42.25 -41.59
CA THR A 325 8.23 43.39 -41.71
C THR A 325 8.07 44.04 -40.35
N VAL A 326 8.73 45.20 -40.25
CA VAL A 326 8.52 46.23 -39.24
C VAL A 326 7.18 46.89 -39.53
N SER A 327 6.31 47.01 -38.52
CA SER A 327 5.21 47.98 -38.58
C SER A 327 4.97 48.58 -37.20
N ASN A 328 5.43 49.82 -37.09
CA ASN A 328 5.14 50.78 -36.04
C ASN A 328 3.62 51.02 -35.91
N ARG A 329 3.07 50.90 -34.71
CA ARG A 329 1.87 51.64 -34.32
C ARG A 329 2.00 52.23 -32.92
N LYS A 330 2.15 53.56 -32.88
CA LYS A 330 1.90 54.44 -31.74
C LYS A 330 0.47 54.24 -31.21
N PRO A 331 0.24 54.47 -29.91
CA PRO A 331 -0.98 55.14 -29.48
C PRO A 331 -0.72 56.55 -28.96
N SER A 332 -1.71 57.37 -29.25
CA SER A 332 -1.81 58.80 -29.03
C SER A 332 -1.97 59.21 -27.56
N LYS A 333 -1.54 60.45 -27.33
CA LYS A 333 -1.67 61.28 -26.14
C LYS A 333 -3.10 61.38 -25.56
N SER A 334 -3.10 61.49 -24.23
CA SER A 334 -3.79 62.49 -23.38
C SER A 334 -5.30 62.71 -23.48
N HIS A 335 -5.99 62.46 -22.36
CA HIS A 335 -7.01 63.29 -21.69
C HIS A 335 -7.52 62.43 -20.50
N LYS A 336 -7.89 62.89 -19.30
CA LYS A 336 -8.32 64.20 -18.80
C LYS A 336 -8.29 64.15 -17.26
N LYS A 337 -7.98 65.29 -16.63
CA LYS A 337 -8.16 65.59 -15.20
C LYS A 337 -9.59 65.26 -14.73
N HIS A 338 -9.72 64.78 -13.49
CA HIS A 338 -10.75 65.31 -12.59
C HIS A 338 -10.22 65.43 -11.16
N LYS A 339 -10.18 66.69 -10.70
CA LYS A 339 -10.20 67.14 -9.31
C LYS A 339 -11.54 66.75 -8.68
N ARG A 340 -11.53 66.26 -7.44
CA ARG A 340 -11.98 67.04 -6.29
C ARG A 340 -11.28 66.56 -5.03
#